data_AF-W6XLE1-F1
#
_entry.id   AF-W6XLE1-F1
#
_cell.length_a   1.000
_cell.length_b   1.000
_cell.length_c   1.000
_cell.angle_alpha   90.00
_cell.angle_beta   90.00
_cell.angle_gamma   90.00
#
_symmetry.space_group_name_H-M   'P 1'
#
loop_
_entity.id
_entity.type
_entity.pdbx_description
1 polymer ?
#
loop_
_entity_poly.entity_id
_entity_poly.type
_entity_poly.pdbx_seq_one_letter_code
_entity_poly.pdbx_strand_id
1 'polypeptide(L)'
;MQESEDGKDYKWYEMSFFMRWESAHTRRVLCIGASPQMSATLEAMVKESPPPTFESQDPLAMLKPLFDEVIKLCDENIWAVTTKVRDIELNRKRRCEFDTLRNLARHTGHVIEVEQVAIETMEQLLNLQESNFKHLNKLTKTYTVQAREYLAFQLQVMKSLRWRAQSTHDRLEEEINLAYNMLASSDNAVMKSITLLTMIFLPATFISALFSTTFFSFEENGWQFSPKFWIYWVVVIPLTITVVLGWWRWIGGSYEGLRGRFLHTKDPKSPL
;
A
#
# COMPACT_ATOMS: atom_id res chain seq x y z
N MET A 1 0.84 -4.53 -17.11
CA MET A 1 -0.52 -4.31 -16.62
C MET A 1 -1.10 -3.16 -17.43
N GLN A 2 -1.97 -3.46 -18.38
CA GLN A 2 -2.68 -2.43 -19.13
C GLN A 2 -4.09 -2.39 -18.56
N GLU A 3 -4.51 -1.23 -18.05
CA GLU A 3 -5.79 -1.04 -17.40
C GLU A 3 -6.83 -0.64 -18.46
N SER A 4 -8.04 -1.22 -18.40
CA SER A 4 -9.19 -0.72 -19.16
C SER A 4 -9.82 0.49 -18.45
N GLU A 5 -10.56 1.31 -19.20
CA GLU A 5 -11.16 2.58 -18.75
C GLU A 5 -12.09 2.48 -17.52
N ASP A 6 -12.49 1.27 -17.08
CA ASP A 6 -13.42 1.07 -15.95
C ASP A 6 -12.72 0.68 -14.63
N GLY A 7 -11.39 0.63 -14.58
CA GLY A 7 -10.62 0.38 -13.34
C GLY A 7 -10.80 -1.01 -12.69
N LYS A 8 -11.54 -1.92 -13.34
CA LYS A 8 -11.81 -3.30 -12.88
C LYS A 8 -11.20 -4.38 -13.75
N ASP A 9 -10.84 -4.08 -15.00
CA ASP A 9 -10.22 -5.03 -15.90
C ASP A 9 -8.71 -4.79 -15.97
N TYR A 10 -7.97 -5.54 -15.16
CA TYR A 10 -6.53 -5.73 -15.35
C TYR A 10 -6.30 -7.04 -16.10
N LYS A 11 -5.42 -7.01 -17.09
CA LYS A 11 -5.01 -8.20 -17.82
C LYS A 11 -3.67 -8.71 -17.31
N TRP A 12 -3.66 -9.95 -16.84
CA TRP A 12 -2.43 -10.68 -16.53
C TRP A 12 -1.84 -11.26 -17.81
N TYR A 13 -0.53 -11.13 -17.94
CA TYR A 13 0.25 -11.79 -18.98
C TYR A 13 1.17 -12.79 -18.31
N GLU A 14 0.85 -14.07 -18.47
CA GLU A 14 1.67 -15.18 -17.98
C GLU A 14 2.76 -15.47 -19.02
N MET A 15 3.85 -14.72 -18.95
CA MET A 15 4.94 -14.82 -19.91
C MET A 15 5.90 -15.94 -19.53
N SER A 16 6.25 -16.78 -20.50
CA SER A 16 7.26 -17.82 -20.35
C SER A 16 8.21 -17.81 -21.54
N PHE A 17 9.51 -17.90 -21.25
CA PHE A 17 10.58 -17.84 -22.24
C PHE A 17 11.38 -19.13 -22.21
N PHE A 18 11.46 -19.80 -23.36
CA PHE A 18 12.25 -21.02 -23.52
C PHE A 18 13.30 -20.83 -24.58
N MET A 19 14.53 -21.21 -24.27
CA MET A 19 15.62 -21.17 -25.23
C MET A 19 16.01 -22.60 -25.62
N ARG A 20 16.20 -22.81 -26.92
CA ARG A 20 16.91 -23.96 -27.44
C ARG A 20 18.10 -23.48 -28.26
N TRP A 21 19.29 -23.87 -27.81
CA TRP A 21 20.54 -23.56 -28.48
C TRP A 21 21.26 -24.86 -28.85
N GLU A 22 21.57 -25.01 -30.13
CA GLU A 22 22.34 -26.11 -30.70
C GLU A 22 23.42 -25.52 -31.60
N SER A 23 24.67 -25.90 -31.36
CA SER A 23 25.86 -25.24 -31.95
C SER A 23 25.89 -25.28 -33.48
N ALA A 24 25.32 -26.31 -34.09
CA ALA A 24 25.35 -26.52 -35.52
C ALA A 24 24.22 -25.79 -36.27
N HIS A 25 22.94 -25.98 -35.91
CA HIS A 25 21.84 -25.68 -36.85
C HIS A 25 20.59 -24.99 -36.26
N THR A 26 20.41 -24.98 -34.93
CA THR A 26 19.13 -24.51 -34.35
C THR A 26 19.37 -23.57 -33.17
N ARG A 27 18.99 -22.29 -33.34
CA ARG A 27 18.98 -21.29 -32.27
C ARG A 27 17.61 -20.62 -32.26
N ARG A 28 16.81 -20.90 -31.23
CA ARG A 28 15.43 -20.43 -31.16
C ARG A 28 15.10 -20.04 -29.74
N VAL A 29 14.34 -18.96 -29.62
CA VAL A 29 13.71 -18.55 -28.38
C VAL A 29 12.20 -18.58 -28.61
N LEU A 30 11.49 -19.33 -27.78
CA LEU A 30 10.05 -19.44 -27.77
C LEU A 30 9.50 -18.55 -26.66
N CYS A 31 8.66 -17.58 -27.03
CA CYS A 31 7.96 -16.72 -26.11
C CYS A 31 6.48 -17.14 -26.08
N ILE A 32 5.98 -17.55 -24.92
CA ILE A 32 4.59 -17.93 -24.69
C ILE A 32 3.94 -16.87 -23.81
N GLY A 33 2.72 -16.45 -24.14
CA GLY A 33 1.95 -15.50 -23.33
C GLY A 33 2.48 -14.07 -23.34
N ALA A 34 3.37 -13.73 -24.28
CA ALA A 34 3.87 -12.37 -24.47
C ALA A 34 2.72 -11.38 -24.73
N SER A 35 2.85 -10.17 -24.19
CA SER A 35 1.86 -9.13 -24.46
C SER A 35 1.83 -8.74 -25.95
N PRO A 36 0.71 -8.20 -26.47
CA PRO A 36 0.65 -7.74 -27.85
C PRO A 36 1.70 -6.67 -28.17
N GLN A 37 1.99 -5.79 -27.20
CA GLN A 37 3.03 -4.77 -27.32
C GLN A 37 4.41 -5.40 -27.42
N MET A 38 4.78 -6.30 -26.50
CA MET A 38 6.06 -7.01 -26.53
C MET A 38 6.23 -7.79 -27.84
N SER A 39 5.18 -8.48 -28.29
CA SER A 39 5.20 -9.23 -29.55
C SER A 39 5.46 -8.31 -30.74
N ALA A 40 4.78 -7.17 -30.81
CA ALA A 40 5.00 -6.17 -31.86
C ALA A 40 6.42 -5.57 -31.82
N THR A 41 6.93 -5.26 -30.64
CA THR A 41 8.30 -4.74 -30.46
C THR A 41 9.35 -5.75 -30.92
N LEU A 42 9.23 -7.02 -30.52
CA LEU A 42 10.14 -8.09 -30.94
C LEU A 42 10.05 -8.37 -32.44
N GLU A 43 8.86 -8.38 -33.01
CA GLU A 43 8.67 -8.52 -34.45
C GLU A 43 9.30 -7.37 -35.24
N ALA A 44 9.19 -6.14 -34.74
CA ALA A 44 9.81 -4.97 -35.36
C ALA A 44 11.33 -5.09 -35.35
N MET A 45 11.94 -5.45 -34.20
CA MET A 45 13.38 -5.67 -34.08
C MET A 45 13.90 -6.74 -35.06
N VAL A 46 13.15 -7.83 -35.26
CA VAL A 46 13.54 -8.89 -36.20
C VAL A 46 13.46 -8.42 -37.66
N LYS A 47 12.55 -7.50 -37.97
CA LYS A 47 12.34 -6.94 -39.32
C LYS A 47 13.25 -5.74 -39.64
N GLU A 48 14.02 -5.23 -38.67
CA GLU A 48 15.00 -4.15 -38.90
C GLU A 48 16.07 -4.54 -39.93
N SER A 49 16.58 -3.54 -40.65
CA SER A 49 17.61 -3.71 -41.69
C SER A 49 18.83 -2.82 -41.40
N PRO A 50 20.01 -3.40 -41.09
CA PRO A 50 20.28 -4.84 -40.99
C PRO A 50 19.67 -5.46 -39.71
N PRO A 51 19.35 -6.77 -39.74
CA PRO A 51 18.82 -7.44 -38.56
C PRO A 51 19.85 -7.45 -37.41
N PRO A 52 19.40 -7.50 -36.15
CA PRO A 52 20.28 -7.56 -35.00
C PRO A 52 21.20 -8.78 -35.11
N THR A 53 22.50 -8.53 -35.05
CA THR A 53 23.51 -9.60 -35.10
C THR A 53 23.78 -10.09 -33.68
N PHE A 54 23.52 -11.37 -33.44
CA PHE A 54 23.81 -12.03 -32.17
C PHE A 54 25.11 -12.83 -32.27
N GLU A 55 25.90 -12.85 -31.21
CA GLU A 55 27.06 -13.75 -31.13
C GLU A 55 26.58 -15.20 -31.12
N SER A 56 26.82 -15.88 -32.24
CA SER A 56 26.35 -17.23 -32.53
C SER A 56 26.76 -18.29 -31.49
N GLN A 57 27.86 -18.04 -30.80
CA GLN A 57 28.45 -18.97 -29.83
C GLN A 57 27.95 -18.73 -28.41
N ASP A 58 27.37 -17.57 -28.12
CA ASP A 58 26.82 -17.27 -26.82
C ASP A 58 25.33 -17.68 -26.80
N PRO A 59 24.95 -18.72 -26.04
CA PRO A 59 23.56 -19.16 -25.97
C PRO A 59 22.65 -18.05 -25.45
N LEU A 60 23.13 -17.17 -24.56
CA LEU A 60 22.33 -16.12 -23.93
C LEU A 60 22.19 -14.87 -24.79
N ALA A 61 22.94 -14.75 -25.89
CA ALA A 61 22.91 -13.56 -26.74
C ALA A 61 21.50 -13.24 -27.28
N MET A 62 20.70 -14.27 -27.57
CA MET A 62 19.32 -14.10 -28.07
C MET A 62 18.32 -13.64 -27.00
N LEU A 63 18.68 -13.67 -25.70
CA LEU A 63 17.79 -13.18 -24.64
C LEU A 63 17.91 -11.68 -24.40
N LYS A 64 18.96 -11.01 -24.92
CA LYS A 64 19.18 -9.58 -24.67
C LYS A 64 17.95 -8.73 -25.01
N PRO A 65 17.32 -8.85 -26.19
CA PRO A 65 16.12 -8.08 -26.51
C PRO A 65 14.93 -8.39 -25.59
N LEU A 66 14.85 -9.61 -25.07
CA LEU A 66 13.81 -10.00 -24.12
C LEU A 66 14.02 -9.36 -22.76
N PHE A 67 15.26 -9.32 -22.26
CA PHE A 67 15.57 -8.62 -21.01
C PHE A 67 15.21 -7.15 -21.11
N ASP A 68 15.60 -6.49 -22.21
CA ASP A 68 15.29 -5.08 -22.43
C ASP A 68 13.78 -4.82 -22.39
N GLU A 69 12.98 -5.64 -23.09
CA GLU A 69 11.52 -5.46 -23.13
C GLU A 69 10.83 -5.86 -21.81
N VAL A 70 11.29 -6.91 -21.13
CA VAL A 70 10.76 -7.30 -19.82
C VAL A 70 11.03 -6.21 -18.78
N ILE A 71 12.25 -5.66 -18.76
CA ILE A 71 12.63 -4.59 -17.83
C ILE A 71 11.83 -3.32 -18.09
N LYS A 72 11.63 -2.96 -19.35
CA LYS A 72 10.78 -1.84 -19.74
C LYS A 72 9.34 -2.04 -19.26
N LEU A 73 8.76 -3.22 -19.48
CA LEU A 73 7.42 -3.55 -18.98
C LEU A 73 7.32 -3.49 -17.46
N CYS A 74 8.34 -3.96 -16.73
CA CYS A 74 8.40 -3.85 -15.28
C CYS A 74 8.43 -2.38 -14.82
N ASP A 75 9.30 -1.55 -15.42
CA ASP A 75 9.39 -0.13 -15.09
C ASP A 75 8.08 0.61 -15.34
N GLU A 76 7.44 0.38 -16.50
CA GLU A 76 6.13 0.96 -16.83
C GLU A 76 5.05 0.57 -15.82
N ASN A 77 5.01 -0.70 -15.40
CA ASN A 77 4.05 -1.17 -14.40
C ASN A 77 4.26 -0.52 -13.03
N ILE A 78 5.52 -0.40 -12.59
CA ILE A 78 5.84 0.26 -11.32
C ILE A 78 5.46 1.73 -11.37
N TRP A 79 5.76 2.41 -12.48
CA TRP A 79 5.39 3.82 -12.66
C TRP A 79 3.88 4.04 -12.67
N ALA A 80 3.11 3.14 -13.30
CA ALA A 80 1.66 3.22 -13.30
C ALA A 80 1.10 3.16 -11.87
N VAL A 81 1.59 2.23 -11.04
CA VAL A 81 1.19 2.14 -9.63
C VAL A 81 1.66 3.38 -8.86
N THR A 82 2.94 3.73 -8.94
CA THR A 82 3.54 4.87 -8.22
C THR A 82 2.79 6.17 -8.49
N THR A 83 2.36 6.39 -9.73
CA THR A 83 1.60 7.58 -10.13
C THR A 83 0.23 7.62 -9.46
N LYS A 84 -0.47 6.48 -9.33
CA LYS A 84 -1.74 6.39 -8.59
C LYS A 84 -1.56 6.63 -7.10
N VAL A 85 -0.53 6.04 -6.49
CA VAL A 85 -0.21 6.31 -5.08
C VAL A 85 0.02 7.81 -4.88
N ARG A 86 0.76 8.44 -5.80
CA ARG A 86 1.03 9.87 -5.74
C ARG A 86 -0.24 10.72 -5.84
N ASP A 87 -1.18 10.37 -6.71
CA ASP A 87 -2.47 11.06 -6.82
C ASP A 87 -3.27 10.97 -5.50
N ILE A 88 -3.27 9.80 -4.87
CA ILE A 88 -3.92 9.59 -3.57
C ILE A 88 -3.26 10.45 -2.47
N GLU A 89 -1.93 10.45 -2.40
CA GLU A 89 -1.17 11.24 -1.42
C GLU A 89 -1.42 12.75 -1.55
N LEU A 90 -1.65 13.26 -2.77
CA LEU A 90 -1.96 14.67 -3.02
C LEU A 90 -3.41 15.00 -2.67
N ASN A 91 -4.33 14.03 -2.75
CA ASN A 91 -5.78 14.22 -2.61
C ASN A 91 -6.36 13.65 -1.30
N ARG A 92 -5.60 13.64 -0.20
CA ARG A 92 -5.99 13.08 1.12
C ARG A 92 -7.30 13.61 1.72
N LYS A 93 -7.79 14.77 1.27
CA LYS A 93 -9.06 15.36 1.73
C LYS A 93 -10.29 14.66 1.16
N ARG A 94 -10.15 13.97 0.02
CA ARG A 94 -11.23 13.18 -0.57
C ARG A 94 -11.34 11.88 0.23
N ARG A 95 -12.56 11.42 0.51
CA ARG A 95 -12.80 10.12 1.15
C ARG A 95 -12.17 9.05 0.25
N CYS A 96 -10.97 8.59 0.59
CA CYS A 96 -10.27 7.61 -0.22
C CYS A 96 -11.03 6.29 -0.12
N GLU A 97 -11.31 5.65 -1.25
CA GLU A 97 -11.92 4.34 -1.27
C GLU A 97 -10.89 3.31 -0.79
N PHE A 98 -11.09 2.78 0.41
CA PHE A 98 -10.19 1.78 1.02
C PHE A 98 -9.95 0.57 0.12
N ASP A 99 -10.96 0.17 -0.65
CA ASP A 99 -10.85 -0.95 -1.59
C ASP A 99 -9.85 -0.65 -2.69
N THR A 100 -9.79 0.58 -3.17
CA THR A 100 -8.82 1.02 -4.19
C THR A 100 -7.40 1.01 -3.66
N LEU A 101 -7.18 1.54 -2.44
CA LEU A 101 -5.88 1.47 -1.76
C LEU A 101 -5.43 0.02 -1.53
N ARG A 102 -6.34 -0.84 -1.04
CA ARG A 102 -6.06 -2.25 -0.77
C ARG A 102 -5.74 -3.01 -2.06
N ASN A 103 -6.52 -2.78 -3.12
CA ASN A 103 -6.26 -3.40 -4.42
C ASN A 103 -4.92 -2.96 -4.99
N LEU A 104 -4.56 -1.68 -4.87
CA LEU A 104 -3.28 -1.18 -5.33
C LEU A 104 -2.10 -1.80 -4.54
N ALA A 105 -2.23 -1.93 -3.21
CA ALA A 105 -1.25 -2.62 -2.38
C ALA A 105 -1.08 -4.09 -2.81
N ARG A 106 -2.18 -4.81 -2.99
CA ARG A 106 -2.18 -6.21 -3.47
C ARG A 106 -1.49 -6.35 -4.82
N HIS A 107 -1.80 -5.49 -5.80
CA HIS A 107 -1.16 -5.52 -7.10
C HIS A 107 0.34 -5.20 -7.03
N THR A 108 0.72 -4.24 -6.19
CA THR A 108 2.14 -3.91 -5.96
C THR A 108 2.88 -5.10 -5.33
N GLY A 109 2.25 -5.79 -4.39
CA GLY A 109 2.78 -7.03 -3.80
C GLY A 109 3.06 -8.10 -4.86
N HIS A 110 2.12 -8.35 -5.78
CA HIS A 110 2.36 -9.28 -6.88
C HIS A 110 3.50 -8.86 -7.82
N VAL A 111 3.64 -7.56 -8.10
CA VAL A 111 4.79 -7.06 -8.89
C VAL A 111 6.10 -7.36 -8.17
N ILE A 112 6.17 -7.10 -6.86
CA ILE A 112 7.33 -7.42 -6.03
C ILE A 112 7.64 -8.93 -6.08
N GLU A 113 6.64 -9.79 -5.96
CA GLU A 113 6.82 -11.25 -6.05
C GLU A 113 7.43 -11.66 -7.39
N VAL A 114 6.87 -11.19 -8.52
CA VAL A 114 7.37 -11.52 -9.86
C VAL A 114 8.78 -10.99 -10.09
N GLU A 115 9.07 -9.76 -9.64
CA GLU A 115 10.41 -9.18 -9.77
C GLU A 115 11.45 -9.92 -8.95
N GLN A 116 11.09 -10.45 -7.76
CA GLN A 116 12.01 -11.29 -6.98
C GLN A 116 12.44 -12.52 -7.78
N VAL A 117 11.46 -13.25 -8.32
CA VAL A 117 11.71 -14.48 -9.09
C VAL A 117 12.51 -14.16 -10.35
N ALA A 118 12.24 -13.03 -11.00
CA ALA A 118 13.01 -12.59 -12.16
C ALA A 118 14.46 -12.26 -11.80
N ILE A 119 14.70 -11.56 -10.68
CA ILE A 119 16.05 -11.26 -10.17
C ILE A 119 16.82 -12.55 -9.89
N GLU A 120 16.21 -13.49 -9.17
CA GLU A 120 16.84 -14.79 -8.86
C GLU A 120 17.17 -15.56 -10.15
N THR A 121 16.26 -15.54 -11.13
CA THR A 121 16.49 -16.16 -12.45
C THR A 121 17.67 -15.51 -13.17
N MET A 122 17.74 -14.17 -13.19
CA MET A 122 18.84 -13.44 -13.83
C MET A 122 20.18 -13.66 -13.12
N GLU A 123 20.19 -13.80 -11.80
CA GLU A 123 21.39 -14.20 -11.03
C GLU A 123 21.88 -15.59 -11.46
N GLN A 124 20.98 -16.56 -11.61
CA GLN A 124 21.35 -17.88 -12.12
C GLN A 124 21.85 -17.83 -13.57
N LEU A 125 21.23 -17.02 -14.42
CA LEU A 125 21.69 -16.84 -15.81
C LEU A 125 23.07 -16.19 -15.89
N LEU A 126 23.39 -15.24 -15.00
CA LEU A 126 24.72 -14.65 -14.91
C LEU A 126 25.78 -15.70 -14.53
N ASN A 127 25.50 -16.53 -13.52
CA ASN A 127 26.38 -17.63 -13.13
C ASN A 127 26.56 -18.65 -14.28
N LEU A 128 25.47 -18.98 -14.98
CA LEU A 128 25.49 -19.87 -16.13
C LEU A 128 26.34 -19.29 -17.27
N GLN A 129 26.24 -17.98 -17.54
CA GLN A 129 27.03 -17.29 -18.55
C GLN A 129 28.53 -17.42 -18.26
N GLU A 130 28.93 -17.18 -17.01
CA GLU A 130 30.33 -17.31 -16.59
C GLU A 130 30.87 -18.72 -16.77
N SER A 131 30.04 -19.73 -16.47
CA SER A 131 30.39 -21.14 -16.66
C SER A 131 30.53 -21.48 -18.14
N ASN A 132 29.56 -21.07 -18.96
CA ASN A 132 29.57 -21.31 -20.41
C ASN A 132 30.80 -20.69 -21.08
N PHE A 133 31.18 -19.46 -20.71
CA PHE A 133 32.35 -18.80 -21.29
C PHE A 133 33.69 -19.52 -20.99
N LYS A 134 33.76 -20.33 -19.93
CA LYS A 134 34.94 -21.19 -19.66
C LYS A 134 35.02 -22.39 -20.59
N HIS A 135 33.88 -22.85 -21.11
CA HIS A 135 33.77 -24.04 -21.95
C HIS A 135 33.69 -23.71 -23.46
N LEU A 136 33.34 -22.48 -23.82
CA LEU A 136 33.22 -22.01 -25.20
C LEU A 136 34.56 -21.43 -25.70
N ASN A 137 35.31 -22.24 -26.46
CA ASN A 137 36.70 -21.93 -26.86
C ASN A 137 36.89 -20.83 -27.93
N LYS A 138 35.82 -20.20 -28.42
CA LYS A 138 35.88 -19.35 -29.62
C LYS A 138 35.42 -17.89 -29.39
N LEU A 139 35.12 -17.51 -28.14
CA LEU A 139 34.68 -16.15 -27.80
C LEU A 139 35.88 -15.23 -27.50
N THR A 140 35.85 -14.01 -28.05
CA THR A 140 36.87 -12.98 -27.78
C THR A 140 36.74 -12.47 -26.35
N LYS A 141 37.87 -12.21 -25.66
CA LYS A 141 37.88 -11.65 -24.29
C LYS A 141 37.06 -10.36 -24.15
N THR A 142 37.11 -9.48 -25.14
CA THR A 142 36.31 -8.24 -25.15
C THR A 142 34.81 -8.53 -25.14
N TYR A 143 34.37 -9.51 -25.93
CA TYR A 143 32.96 -9.92 -25.99
C TYR A 143 32.50 -10.49 -24.65
N THR A 144 33.28 -11.40 -24.05
CA THR A 144 32.87 -12.04 -22.77
C THR A 144 32.73 -11.03 -21.65
N VAL A 145 33.61 -10.03 -21.58
CA VAL A 145 33.49 -8.92 -20.63
C VAL A 145 32.22 -8.09 -20.91
N GLN A 146 32.00 -7.66 -22.16
CA GLN A 146 30.81 -6.88 -22.50
C GLN A 146 29.49 -7.61 -22.26
N ALA A 147 29.44 -8.90 -22.57
CA ALA A 147 28.25 -9.72 -22.37
C ALA A 147 27.92 -9.93 -20.88
N ARG A 148 28.96 -10.09 -20.04
CA ARG A 148 28.84 -10.17 -18.58
C ARG A 148 28.37 -8.83 -17.99
N GLU A 149 29.03 -7.73 -18.36
CA GLU A 149 28.68 -6.39 -17.87
C GLU A 149 27.25 -6.01 -18.26
N TYR A 150 26.80 -6.35 -19.47
CA TYR A 150 25.42 -6.15 -19.88
C TYR A 150 24.44 -6.90 -18.97
N LEU A 151 24.63 -8.19 -18.74
CA LEU A 151 23.70 -8.97 -17.92
C LEU A 151 23.73 -8.54 -16.45
N ALA A 152 24.91 -8.20 -15.93
CA ALA A 152 25.07 -7.63 -14.58
C ALA A 152 24.34 -6.28 -14.45
N PHE A 153 24.44 -5.42 -15.46
CA PHE A 153 23.70 -4.15 -15.51
C PHE A 153 22.19 -4.38 -15.51
N GLN A 154 21.66 -5.27 -16.37
CA GLN A 154 20.23 -5.57 -16.42
C GLN A 154 19.73 -6.13 -15.08
N LEU A 155 20.50 -7.00 -14.44
CA LEU A 155 20.20 -7.51 -13.09
C LEU A 155 20.14 -6.37 -12.06
N GLN A 156 21.08 -5.42 -12.12
CA GLN A 156 21.08 -4.26 -11.22
C GLN A 156 19.87 -3.35 -11.47
N VAL A 157 19.46 -3.16 -12.72
CA VAL A 157 18.23 -2.43 -13.07
C VAL A 157 17.01 -3.12 -12.46
N MET A 158 16.86 -4.43 -12.66
CA MET A 158 15.77 -5.20 -12.04
C MET A 158 15.74 -5.08 -10.52
N LYS A 159 16.91 -5.17 -9.86
CA LYS A 159 17.01 -4.92 -8.40
C LYS A 159 16.53 -3.52 -8.03
N SER A 160 16.93 -2.50 -8.78
CA SER A 160 16.46 -1.12 -8.54
C SER A 160 14.96 -0.96 -8.73
N LEU A 161 14.38 -1.63 -9.73
CA LEU A 161 12.93 -1.62 -9.97
C LEU A 161 12.20 -2.25 -8.80
N ARG A 162 12.66 -3.41 -8.33
CA ARG A 162 12.15 -4.06 -7.12
C ARG A 162 12.18 -3.16 -5.90
N TRP A 163 13.30 -2.49 -5.63
CA TRP A 163 13.39 -1.58 -4.49
C TRP A 163 12.38 -0.43 -4.59
N ARG A 164 12.10 0.06 -5.79
CA ARG A 164 11.07 1.08 -6.02
C ARG A 164 9.67 0.53 -5.80
N ALA A 165 9.40 -0.68 -6.28
CA ALA A 165 8.12 -1.36 -6.04
C ALA A 165 7.90 -1.56 -4.53
N GLN A 166 8.92 -2.02 -3.80
CA GLN A 166 8.89 -2.17 -2.34
C GLN A 166 8.60 -0.85 -1.63
N SER A 167 9.34 0.21 -1.95
CA SER A 167 9.11 1.54 -1.36
C SER A 167 7.69 2.05 -1.64
N THR A 168 7.14 1.75 -2.82
CA THR A 168 5.76 2.12 -3.18
C THR A 168 4.73 1.31 -2.38
N HIS A 169 5.01 0.02 -2.15
CA HIS A 169 4.19 -0.84 -1.30
C HIS A 169 4.18 -0.35 0.15
N ASP A 170 5.35 -0.03 0.72
CA ASP A 170 5.45 0.48 2.09
C ASP A 170 4.70 1.81 2.26
N ARG A 171 4.79 2.71 1.26
CA ARG A 171 4.00 3.95 1.22
C ARG A 171 2.49 3.68 1.19
N LEU A 172 2.05 2.65 0.45
CA LEU A 172 0.64 2.27 0.43
C LEU A 172 0.15 1.75 1.78
N GLU A 173 0.96 0.95 2.49
CA GLU A 173 0.64 0.51 3.85
C GLU A 173 0.49 1.68 4.81
N GLU A 174 1.40 2.67 4.73
CA GLU A 174 1.31 3.88 5.55
C GLU A 174 0.04 4.69 5.26
N GLU A 175 -0.35 4.84 3.98
CA GLU A 175 -1.59 5.53 3.63
C GLU A 175 -2.84 4.76 4.09
N ILE A 176 -2.83 3.42 4.02
CA ILE A 176 -3.90 2.58 4.56
C ILE A 176 -4.02 2.77 6.08
N ASN A 177 -2.89 2.73 6.80
CA ASN A 177 -2.85 2.95 8.26
C ASN A 177 -3.33 4.35 8.63
N LEU A 178 -2.90 5.37 7.88
CA LEU A 178 -3.36 6.74 8.06
C LEU A 178 -4.87 6.85 7.89
N ALA A 179 -5.42 6.23 6.84
CA ALA A 179 -6.86 6.24 6.57
C ALA A 179 -7.65 5.56 7.71
N TYR A 180 -7.18 4.43 8.24
CA TYR A 180 -7.80 3.80 9.43
C TYR A 180 -7.75 4.70 10.66
N ASN A 181 -6.61 5.34 10.93
CA ASN A 181 -6.46 6.25 12.05
C ASN A 181 -7.38 7.47 11.94
N MET A 182 -7.58 7.99 10.72
CA MET A 182 -8.54 9.07 10.47
C MET A 182 -9.99 8.62 10.74
N LEU A 183 -10.38 7.42 10.28
CA LEU A 183 -11.70 6.87 10.60
C LEU A 183 -11.89 6.69 12.10
N ALA A 184 -10.93 6.07 12.79
CA ALA A 184 -10.99 5.88 14.24
C ALA A 184 -11.05 7.22 15.00
N SER A 185 -10.33 8.25 14.52
CA SER A 185 -10.40 9.60 15.09
C SER A 185 -11.80 10.23 14.90
N SER A 186 -12.42 10.03 13.73
CA SER A 186 -13.78 10.51 13.48
C SER A 186 -14.82 9.78 14.34
N ASP A 187 -14.71 8.46 14.51
CA ASP A 187 -15.56 7.67 15.39
C ASP A 187 -15.39 8.10 16.85
N ASN A 188 -14.16 8.40 17.28
CA ASN A 188 -13.89 8.95 18.60
C ASN A 188 -14.56 10.32 18.81
N ALA A 189 -14.64 11.17 17.78
CA ALA A 189 -15.36 12.43 17.86
C ALA A 189 -16.87 12.22 18.04
N VAL A 190 -17.46 11.29 17.27
CA VAL A 190 -18.88 10.90 17.41
C VAL A 190 -19.14 10.31 18.80
N MET A 191 -18.27 9.43 19.29
CA MET A 191 -18.38 8.82 20.62
C MET A 191 -18.33 9.88 21.74
N LYS A 192 -17.47 10.89 21.61
CA LYS A 192 -17.43 12.03 22.55
C LYS A 192 -18.75 12.80 22.55
N SER A 193 -19.34 13.05 21.38
CA SER A 193 -20.65 13.71 21.28
C SER A 193 -21.77 12.90 21.93
N ILE A 194 -21.83 11.59 21.68
CA ILE A 194 -22.81 10.68 22.31
C ILE A 194 -22.61 10.68 23.83
N THR A 195 -21.36 10.56 24.29
CA THR A 195 -21.03 10.56 25.72
C THR A 195 -21.48 11.86 26.39
N LEU A 196 -21.19 13.02 25.79
CA LEU A 196 -21.65 14.31 26.30
C LEU A 196 -23.19 14.36 26.39
N LEU A 197 -23.88 13.87 25.36
CA LEU A 197 -25.34 13.80 25.34
C LEU A 197 -25.89 12.93 26.48
N THR A 198 -25.29 11.75 26.71
CA THR A 198 -25.67 10.87 27.82
C THR A 198 -25.40 11.49 29.19
N MET A 199 -24.29 12.22 29.36
CA MET A 199 -23.97 12.90 30.61
C MET A 199 -24.95 14.02 30.94
N ILE A 200 -25.55 14.65 29.93
CA ILE A 200 -26.58 15.68 30.11
C ILE A 200 -27.95 15.06 30.38
N PHE A 201 -28.35 14.05 29.61
CA PHE A 201 -29.67 13.46 29.75
C PHE A 201 -29.82 12.54 30.95
N LEU A 202 -28.81 11.75 31.31
CA LEU A 202 -28.95 10.76 32.36
C LEU A 202 -29.33 11.37 33.73
N PRO A 203 -28.71 12.48 34.20
CA PRO A 203 -29.16 13.17 35.42
C PRO A 203 -30.57 13.75 35.29
N ALA A 204 -30.88 14.36 34.14
CA ALA A 204 -32.19 14.96 33.90
C ALA A 204 -33.32 13.91 33.90
N THR A 205 -33.13 12.78 33.23
CA THR A 205 -34.08 11.67 33.18
C THR A 205 -34.24 11.00 34.54
N PHE A 206 -33.16 10.77 35.29
CA PHE A 206 -33.22 10.20 36.63
C PHE A 206 -34.05 11.06 37.58
N ILE A 207 -33.77 12.37 37.61
CA ILE A 207 -34.48 13.31 38.48
C ILE A 207 -35.93 13.51 38.00
N SER A 208 -36.17 13.53 36.69
CA SER A 208 -37.53 13.55 36.12
C SER A 208 -38.35 12.33 36.57
N ALA A 209 -37.78 11.13 36.51
CA ALA A 209 -38.46 9.91 36.98
C ALA A 209 -38.74 9.95 38.49
N LEU A 210 -37.77 10.38 39.30
CA LEU A 210 -37.91 10.50 40.76
C LEU A 210 -39.04 11.46 41.15
N PHE A 211 -39.20 12.55 40.41
CA PHE A 211 -40.18 13.60 40.69
C PHE A 211 -41.49 13.48 39.92
N SER A 212 -41.56 12.58 38.92
CA SER A 212 -42.74 12.36 38.08
C SER A 212 -43.97 11.94 38.90
N THR A 213 -43.78 11.17 39.97
CA THR A 213 -44.91 10.71 40.80
C THR A 213 -45.31 11.70 41.89
N THR A 214 -44.51 12.72 42.17
CA THR A 214 -44.71 13.64 43.31
C THR A 214 -45.27 15.01 42.93
N PHE A 215 -45.16 15.42 41.66
CA PHE A 215 -45.58 16.76 41.22
C PHE A 215 -46.87 16.81 40.41
N PHE A 216 -47.39 15.69 39.91
CA PHE A 216 -48.68 15.64 39.23
C PHE A 216 -49.79 15.22 40.21
N SER A 217 -50.65 16.14 40.61
CA SER A 217 -51.91 15.84 41.30
C SER A 217 -53.04 15.82 40.27
N PHE A 218 -53.71 14.68 40.12
CA PHE A 218 -54.88 14.54 39.26
C PHE A 218 -56.13 14.95 40.04
N GLU A 219 -56.55 16.21 39.93
CA GLU A 219 -57.87 16.66 40.41
C GLU A 219 -58.81 16.92 39.22
N GLU A 220 -60.12 16.76 39.45
CA GLU A 220 -61.18 16.62 38.43
C GLU A 220 -61.36 17.81 37.46
N ASN A 221 -60.66 18.94 37.65
CA ASN A 221 -60.85 20.17 36.87
C ASN A 221 -59.57 20.72 36.22
N GLY A 222 -58.84 19.86 35.52
CA GLY A 222 -57.81 20.25 34.54
C GLY A 222 -56.35 20.14 35.03
N TRP A 223 -55.43 20.12 34.07
CA TRP A 223 -53.99 19.94 34.28
C TRP A 223 -53.40 21.11 35.08
N GLN A 224 -53.26 20.97 36.41
CA GLN A 224 -52.59 21.98 37.24
C GLN A 224 -51.13 21.59 37.50
N PHE A 225 -50.23 22.51 37.14
CA PHE A 225 -48.80 22.36 37.36
C PHE A 225 -48.45 22.74 38.80
N SER A 226 -47.73 21.88 39.54
CA SER A 226 -47.36 22.21 40.93
C SER A 226 -46.46 23.46 40.98
N PRO A 227 -46.71 24.43 41.88
CA PRO A 227 -45.87 25.62 42.04
C PRO A 227 -44.43 25.29 42.48
N LYS A 228 -44.16 24.05 42.91
CA LYS A 228 -42.83 23.56 43.29
C LYS A 228 -41.98 23.04 42.13
N PHE A 229 -42.44 23.15 40.88
CA PHE A 229 -41.69 22.70 39.70
C PHE A 229 -40.28 23.32 39.58
N TRP A 230 -40.06 24.52 40.14
CA TRP A 230 -38.73 25.15 40.15
C TRP A 230 -37.65 24.29 40.83
N ILE A 231 -38.03 23.43 41.80
CA ILE A 231 -37.12 22.51 42.50
C ILE A 231 -36.44 21.53 41.53
N TYR A 232 -37.12 21.11 40.45
CA TYR A 232 -36.52 20.25 39.43
C TYR A 232 -35.26 20.90 38.83
N TRP A 233 -35.35 22.17 38.42
CA TRP A 233 -34.23 22.89 37.82
C TRP A 233 -33.08 23.13 38.80
N VAL A 234 -33.41 23.40 40.06
CA VAL A 234 -32.42 23.60 41.14
C VAL A 234 -31.60 22.34 41.41
N VAL A 235 -32.16 21.15 41.18
CA VAL A 235 -31.45 19.87 41.40
C VAL A 235 -30.74 19.39 40.13
N VAL A 236 -31.40 19.45 38.97
CA VAL A 236 -30.86 18.92 37.71
C VAL A 236 -29.65 19.69 37.22
N ILE A 237 -29.67 21.03 37.28
CA ILE A 237 -28.59 21.86 36.73
C ILE A 237 -27.27 21.61 37.49
N PRO A 238 -27.22 21.71 38.84
CA PRO A 238 -25.99 21.44 39.57
C PRO A 238 -25.50 20.00 39.40
N LEU A 239 -26.41 19.01 39.41
CA LEU A 239 -26.04 17.61 39.25
C LEU A 239 -25.38 17.35 37.89
N THR A 240 -25.96 17.90 36.82
CA THR A 240 -25.40 17.79 35.46
C THR A 240 -24.04 18.46 35.36
N ILE A 241 -23.88 19.65 35.95
CA ILE A 241 -22.60 20.37 36.03
C ILE A 241 -21.55 19.53 36.77
N THR A 242 -21.90 18.93 37.91
CA THR A 242 -20.98 18.07 38.67
C THR A 242 -20.49 16.88 37.86
N VAL A 243 -21.38 16.20 37.13
CA VAL A 243 -21.04 15.05 36.27
C VAL A 243 -20.09 15.47 35.14
N VAL A 244 -20.41 16.55 34.42
CA VAL A 244 -19.60 17.04 33.29
C VAL A 244 -18.23 17.56 33.77
N LEU A 245 -18.19 18.33 34.87
CA LEU A 245 -16.93 18.82 35.45
C LEU A 245 -16.05 17.69 35.98
N GLY A 246 -16.66 16.66 36.59
CA GLY A 246 -15.95 15.46 37.04
C GLY A 246 -15.26 14.74 35.87
N TRP A 247 -15.98 14.55 34.77
CA TRP A 247 -15.43 13.95 33.55
C TRP A 247 -14.33 14.80 32.92
N TRP A 248 -14.52 16.13 32.83
CA TRP A 248 -13.53 17.03 32.25
C TRP A 248 -12.22 17.03 33.04
N ARG A 249 -12.31 17.03 34.38
CA ARG A 249 -11.14 16.93 35.28
C ARG A 249 -10.45 15.57 35.15
N TRP A 250 -11.20 14.48 35.02
CA TRP A 250 -10.63 13.14 34.82
C TRP A 250 -9.82 13.06 33.53
N ILE A 251 -10.38 13.58 32.43
CA ILE A 251 -9.67 13.61 31.14
C ILE A 251 -8.42 14.49 31.21
N GLY A 252 -8.52 15.69 31.78
CA GLY A 252 -7.37 16.60 31.94
C GLY A 252 -6.24 15.96 32.76
N GLY A 253 -6.57 15.28 33.87
CA GLY A 253 -5.60 14.58 34.70
C GLY A 253 -4.92 13.38 34.02
N SER A 254 -5.64 12.66 33.17
CA SER A 254 -5.05 11.55 32.39
C SER A 254 -3.97 12.01 31.40
N TYR A 255 -4.11 13.20 30.78
CA TYR A 255 -3.12 13.72 29.84
C TYR A 255 -1.81 14.14 30.53
N GLU A 256 -1.88 14.73 31.73
CA GLU A 256 -0.69 15.12 32.50
C GLU A 256 0.09 13.91 33.03
N GLY A 257 -0.62 12.87 33.48
CA GLY A 257 0.01 11.61 33.94
C GLY A 257 0.71 10.82 32.82
N LEU A 258 0.16 10.82 31.61
CA LEU A 258 0.77 10.16 30.44
C LEU A 258 2.03 10.88 29.93
N ARG A 259 2.03 12.22 29.94
CA ARG A 259 3.19 13.03 29.53
C ARG A 259 4.39 12.87 30.46
N GLY A 260 4.16 12.72 31.77
CA GLY A 260 5.21 12.46 32.75
C GLY A 260 5.88 11.08 32.57
N ARG A 261 5.13 10.06 32.13
CA ARG A 261 5.65 8.71 31.89
C ARG A 261 6.50 8.59 30.62
N PHE A 262 6.11 9.26 29.53
CA PHE A 262 6.84 9.20 28.26
C PHE A 262 8.16 9.97 28.26
N LEU A 263 8.31 11.00 29.10
CA LEU A 263 9.55 11.76 29.22
C LEU A 263 10.63 11.02 30.03
N HIS A 264 10.25 10.01 30.84
CA HIS A 264 11.19 9.22 31.64
C HIS A 264 11.80 8.00 30.93
N THR A 265 11.34 7.65 29.72
CA THR A 265 11.83 6.48 28.96
C THR A 265 12.88 6.82 27.89
N LYS A 266 13.39 8.07 27.86
CA LYS A 266 14.46 8.50 26.95
C LYS A 266 15.73 8.84 27.73
N ASP A 267 16.31 7.83 28.38
CA ASP A 267 17.72 7.86 28.79
C ASP A 267 18.36 6.51 28.40
N PRO A 268 18.93 6.38 27.20
CA PRO A 268 19.77 5.23 26.88
C PRO A 268 21.15 5.47 27.51
N LYS A 269 21.34 4.96 28.74
CA LYS A 269 22.69 4.60 29.19
C LYS A 269 23.03 3.25 28.55
N SER A 270 23.84 3.27 27.50
CA SER A 270 24.61 2.11 27.05
C SER A 270 26.06 2.25 27.52
N PRO A 271 26.59 1.33 28.34
CA PRO A 271 27.99 0.98 28.29
C PRO A 271 28.19 -0.30 27.45
N LEU A 272 29.31 -0.29 26.71
CA LEU A 272 29.92 -1.33 25.86
C LEU A 272 29.42 -1.39 24.41
#